data_AF-A0A518N1G5-F1
#
_entry.id   AF-A0A518N1G5-F1
#
_cell.length_a   1.000
_cell.length_b   1.000
_cell.length_c   1.000
_cell.angle_alpha   90.00
_cell.angle_beta   90.00
_cell.angle_gamma   90.00
#
_symmetry.space_group_name_H-M   'P 1'
#
loop_
_entity.id
_entity.type
_entity.pdbx_description
1 polymer ?
#
loop_
_entity_poly.entity_id
_entity_poly.type
_entity_poly.pdbx_seq_one_letter_code
_entity_poly.pdbx_strand_id
1 'polypeptide(L)'
;MAIFRSSRLSFLVLGFALASVAATSSAQTVGYNTRTGDVWVDTRLVEINDYGRRHRDPFIDEMHGHYGAPRPLLVELLDRRGWAPGDVYFACAMAHALGIPCLDVVREYDRAPGQGWGAVAKRLGIKPGSDAFHALKRGQVDTYGRWGHTVVIDRPVRVDWSTSGPRRGKAGEGKAGKGPQRDSAGSGPGYQGKRGDAGKAAGQGDKGNGGRGNKGKDRGNNGRGG
;
A
#
# COMPACT_ATOMS: atom_id res chain seq x y z
N MET A 1 78.89 -0.41 27.48
CA MET A 1 79.30 -1.17 28.67
C MET A 1 78.04 -1.53 29.44
N ALA A 2 77.81 -2.83 29.64
CA ALA A 2 76.60 -3.41 30.21
C ALA A 2 76.55 -3.30 31.75
N ILE A 3 75.36 -3.41 32.36
CA ILE A 3 74.92 -4.55 33.20
C ILE A 3 73.62 -4.20 33.96
N PHE A 4 72.75 -5.21 33.98
CA PHE A 4 71.40 -5.34 34.51
C PHE A 4 71.30 -5.42 36.05
N ARG A 5 70.06 -5.32 36.57
CA ARG A 5 69.47 -5.83 37.85
C ARG A 5 68.87 -4.72 38.73
N SER A 6 67.69 -4.81 39.36
CA SER A 6 66.80 -5.95 39.65
C SER A 6 65.38 -5.47 39.99
N SER A 7 64.42 -6.37 39.75
CA SER A 7 63.02 -6.42 40.17
C SER A 7 62.66 -5.81 41.53
N ARG A 8 61.51 -5.14 41.56
CA ARG A 8 60.54 -5.26 42.68
C ARG A 8 59.15 -5.49 42.11
N LEU A 9 58.71 -6.75 42.11
CA LEU A 9 57.29 -7.08 42.15
C LEU A 9 56.84 -6.91 43.61
N SER A 10 55.73 -6.19 43.82
CA SER A 10 54.88 -6.34 44.99
C SER A 10 53.44 -6.15 44.54
N PHE A 11 52.67 -7.22 44.72
CA PHE A 11 51.26 -7.41 44.40
C PHE A 11 50.35 -6.74 45.45
N LEU A 12 49.04 -6.74 45.13
CA LEU A 12 47.84 -6.50 45.99
C LEU A 12 47.41 -5.01 46.08
N VAL A 13 46.15 -4.61 45.87
CA VAL A 13 44.86 -5.29 46.09
C VAL A 13 43.81 -4.92 45.04
N LEU A 14 43.05 -5.96 44.70
CA LEU A 14 41.76 -6.08 44.02
C LEU A 14 40.70 -5.04 44.46
N GLY A 15 40.22 -4.23 43.53
CA GLY A 15 39.01 -3.41 43.66
C GLY A 15 38.11 -3.63 42.45
N PHE A 16 37.46 -4.79 42.39
CA PHE A 16 36.48 -5.12 41.35
C PHE A 16 35.16 -4.40 41.67
N ALA A 17 35.03 -3.15 41.22
CA ALA A 17 33.73 -2.49 41.22
C ALA A 17 32.89 -3.10 40.08
N LEU A 18 32.08 -4.11 40.42
CA LEU A 18 30.96 -4.52 39.57
C LEU A 18 29.96 -3.36 39.53
N ALA A 19 30.12 -2.46 38.56
CA ALA A 19 29.03 -1.61 38.12
C ALA A 19 28.05 -2.52 37.37
N SER A 20 26.97 -2.88 38.03
CA SER A 20 25.83 -3.57 37.46
C SER A 20 25.33 -2.79 36.25
N VAL A 21 25.64 -3.29 35.07
CA VAL A 21 25.15 -2.82 33.79
C VAL A 21 23.64 -3.05 33.76
N ALA A 22 22.86 -1.99 34.00
CA ALA A 22 21.55 -1.90 33.40
C ALA A 22 21.76 -1.57 31.93
N ALA A 23 22.15 -2.58 31.14
CA ALA A 23 21.97 -2.53 29.71
C ALA A 23 20.46 -2.51 29.52
N THR A 24 19.89 -1.32 29.35
CA THR A 24 18.66 -1.22 28.60
C THR A 24 18.95 -1.90 27.28
N SER A 25 18.42 -3.11 27.09
CA SER A 25 18.35 -3.78 25.81
C SER A 25 17.52 -2.90 24.90
N SER A 26 18.11 -1.84 24.33
CA SER A 26 17.68 -1.43 23.02
C SER A 26 17.93 -2.66 22.17
N ALA A 27 16.85 -3.31 21.74
CA ALA A 27 16.92 -4.20 20.60
C ALA A 27 17.51 -3.34 19.49
N GLN A 28 18.83 -3.39 19.33
CA GLN A 28 19.53 -2.77 18.24
C GLN A 28 19.07 -3.60 17.05
N THR A 29 18.02 -3.12 16.40
CA THR A 29 17.49 -3.74 15.19
C THR A 29 18.68 -3.86 14.26
N VAL A 30 19.11 -5.09 14.02
CA VAL A 30 20.15 -5.38 13.02
C VAL A 30 19.69 -4.72 11.72
N GLY A 31 20.33 -3.59 11.40
CA GLY A 31 20.24 -2.81 10.17
C GLY A 31 18.92 -2.82 9.41
N TYR A 32 17.84 -2.23 9.94
CA TYR A 32 16.71 -1.84 9.08
C TYR A 32 17.17 -0.73 8.12
N ASN A 33 17.71 -1.13 6.96
CA ASN A 33 18.24 -0.22 5.95
C ASN A 33 17.16 0.12 4.93
N THR A 34 16.18 0.91 5.39
CA THR A 34 15.10 1.43 4.54
C THR A 34 15.63 2.21 3.36
N ARG A 35 16.78 2.90 3.57
CA ARG A 35 17.38 3.97 2.76
C ARG A 35 17.07 3.87 1.27
N THR A 36 15.86 4.29 0.91
CA THR A 36 15.33 4.25 -0.46
C THR A 36 15.91 5.39 -1.29
N GLY A 37 16.48 6.39 -0.61
CA GLY A 37 16.97 7.63 -1.21
C GLY A 37 15.95 8.77 -1.13
N ASP A 38 14.77 8.55 -0.57
CA ASP A 38 13.73 9.56 -0.36
C ASP A 38 13.22 9.52 1.09
N VAL A 39 13.36 10.66 1.79
CA VAL A 39 13.03 10.77 3.23
C VAL A 39 11.54 10.55 3.48
N TRP A 40 10.67 10.95 2.56
CA TRP A 40 9.23 10.75 2.70
C TRP A 40 8.90 9.26 2.61
N VAL A 41 9.46 8.54 1.63
CA VAL A 41 9.29 7.09 1.49
C VAL A 41 9.86 6.36 2.72
N ASP A 42 11.07 6.73 3.15
CA ASP A 42 11.71 6.10 4.31
C ASP A 42 10.85 6.26 5.57
N THR A 43 10.25 7.44 5.77
CA THR A 43 9.33 7.72 6.88
C THR A 43 8.09 6.83 6.83
N ARG A 44 7.47 6.68 5.65
CA ARG A 44 6.26 5.86 5.49
C ARG A 44 6.55 4.38 5.68
N LEU A 45 7.71 3.88 5.26
CA LEU A 45 8.07 2.48 5.44
C LEU A 45 8.25 2.13 6.93
N VAL A 46 8.78 3.05 7.73
CA VAL A 46 8.80 2.90 9.19
C VAL A 46 7.38 2.81 9.78
N GLU A 47 6.47 3.67 9.32
CA GLU A 47 5.07 3.64 9.76
C GLU A 47 4.33 2.38 9.26
N ILE A 48 4.65 1.86 8.08
CA ILE A 48 4.10 0.61 7.56
C ILE A 48 4.60 -0.59 8.37
N ASN A 49 5.86 -0.60 8.81
CA ASN A 49 6.35 -1.63 9.75
C ASN A 49 5.51 -1.68 11.03
N ASP A 50 5.17 -0.50 11.52
CA ASP A 50 4.39 -0.33 12.75
C ASP A 50 2.94 -0.81 12.54
N TYR A 51 2.29 -0.39 11.45
CA TYR A 51 0.97 -0.88 11.04
C TYR A 51 0.94 -2.40 10.85
N GLY A 52 1.83 -2.94 10.01
CA GLY A 52 1.81 -4.36 9.65
C GLY A 52 2.12 -5.29 10.82
N ARG A 53 2.88 -4.83 11.82
CA ARG A 53 3.11 -5.58 13.06
C ARG A 53 1.87 -5.63 13.96
N ARG A 54 1.06 -4.57 14.00
CA ARG A 54 -0.20 -4.54 14.79
C ARG A 54 -1.39 -5.14 14.06
N HIS A 55 -1.41 -5.03 12.73
CA HIS A 55 -2.53 -5.36 11.89
C HIS A 55 -2.09 -6.31 10.76
N ARG A 56 -1.52 -7.46 11.15
CA ARG A 56 -0.92 -8.42 10.21
C ARG A 56 -1.89 -8.91 9.13
N ASP A 57 -3.08 -9.36 9.49
CA ASP A 57 -4.02 -9.89 8.51
C ASP A 57 -4.56 -8.80 7.57
N PRO A 58 -5.00 -7.61 8.05
CA PRO A 58 -5.31 -6.49 7.17
C PRO A 58 -4.14 -6.07 6.26
N PHE A 59 -2.90 -6.14 6.74
CA PHE A 59 -1.73 -5.88 5.91
C PHE A 59 -1.57 -6.93 4.81
N ILE A 60 -1.72 -8.22 5.12
CA ILE A 60 -1.67 -9.29 4.10
C ILE A 60 -2.80 -9.13 3.08
N ASP A 61 -4.01 -8.78 3.52
CA ASP A 61 -5.16 -8.55 2.65
C ASP A 61 -4.90 -7.39 1.68
N GLU A 62 -4.31 -6.29 2.17
CA GLU A 62 -3.89 -5.14 1.37
C GLU A 62 -2.85 -5.54 0.31
N MET A 63 -1.79 -6.25 0.72
CA MET A 63 -0.73 -6.70 -0.19
C MET A 63 -1.25 -7.69 -1.24
N HIS A 64 -2.18 -8.56 -0.86
CA HIS A 64 -2.78 -9.52 -1.78
C HIS A 64 -3.74 -8.86 -2.76
N GLY A 65 -4.68 -8.05 -2.25
CA GLY A 65 -5.77 -7.47 -3.03
C GLY A 65 -5.35 -6.30 -3.92
N HIS A 66 -4.43 -5.45 -3.45
CA HIS A 66 -4.03 -4.24 -4.16
C HIS A 66 -2.67 -4.33 -4.82
N TYR A 67 -1.76 -5.17 -4.30
CA TYR A 67 -0.42 -5.35 -4.87
C TYR A 67 -0.23 -6.69 -5.58
N GLY A 68 -1.27 -7.54 -5.63
CA GLY A 68 -1.28 -8.80 -6.38
C GLY A 68 -0.33 -9.86 -5.83
N ALA A 69 0.18 -9.70 -4.60
CA ALA A 69 1.10 -10.66 -4.01
C ALA A 69 0.37 -11.95 -3.59
N PRO A 70 0.89 -13.14 -3.91
CA PRO A 70 0.30 -14.39 -3.42
C PRO A 70 0.35 -14.44 -1.88
N ARG A 71 -0.78 -14.75 -1.22
CA ARG A 71 -0.81 -14.90 0.25
C ARG A 71 0.29 -15.83 0.80
N PRO A 72 0.58 -16.99 0.19
CA PRO A 72 1.66 -17.85 0.67
C PRO A 72 3.03 -17.16 0.69
N LEU A 73 3.33 -16.35 -0.32
CA LEU A 73 4.57 -15.57 -0.38
C LEU A 73 4.63 -14.55 0.76
N LEU A 74 3.54 -13.84 1.03
CA LEU A 74 3.47 -12.85 2.11
C LEU A 74 3.71 -13.48 3.47
N VAL A 75 3.07 -14.62 3.73
CA VAL A 75 3.23 -15.39 4.98
C VAL A 75 4.67 -15.91 5.11
N GLU A 76 5.25 -16.43 4.03
CA GLU A 76 6.65 -16.88 4.01
C GLU A 76 7.62 -15.73 4.35
N LEU A 77 7.47 -14.57 3.70
CA LEU A 77 8.34 -13.42 3.90
C LEU A 77 8.26 -12.90 5.34
N LEU A 78 7.04 -12.76 5.88
CA LEU A 78 6.82 -12.23 7.23
C LEU A 78 7.26 -13.23 8.30
N ASP A 79 6.83 -14.49 8.20
CA ASP A 79 6.93 -15.43 9.33
C ASP A 79 8.21 -16.27 9.28
N ARG A 80 8.60 -16.74 8.09
CA ARG A 80 9.78 -17.62 7.95
C ARG A 80 11.05 -16.84 7.71
N ARG A 81 10.97 -15.81 6.87
CA ARG A 81 12.13 -14.99 6.52
C ARG A 81 12.30 -13.79 7.44
N GLY A 82 11.30 -13.47 8.26
CA GLY A 82 11.37 -12.39 9.25
C GLY A 82 11.49 -11.01 8.64
N TRP A 83 11.01 -10.81 7.40
CA TRP A 83 11.02 -9.49 6.76
C TRP A 83 10.12 -8.53 7.53
N ALA A 84 10.55 -7.26 7.63
CA ALA A 84 9.69 -6.25 8.20
C ALA A 84 8.50 -5.99 7.24
N PRO A 85 7.30 -5.63 7.73
CA PRO A 85 6.17 -5.37 6.84
C PRO A 85 6.45 -4.28 5.79
N GLY A 86 7.25 -3.28 6.12
CA GLY A 86 7.72 -2.24 5.19
C GLY A 86 8.61 -2.80 4.08
N ASP A 87 9.43 -3.82 4.35
CA ASP A 87 10.24 -4.51 3.33
C ASP A 87 9.34 -5.26 2.33
N VAL A 88 8.37 -6.02 2.85
CA VAL A 88 7.37 -6.74 2.04
C VAL A 88 6.56 -5.75 1.21
N TYR A 89 6.10 -4.67 1.84
CA TYR A 89 5.38 -3.60 1.17
C TYR A 89 6.20 -3.01 0.03
N PHE A 90 7.44 -2.60 0.30
CA PHE A 90 8.24 -1.90 -0.69
C PHE A 90 8.58 -2.79 -1.89
N ALA A 91 8.88 -4.07 -1.65
CA ALA A 91 9.11 -5.03 -2.72
C ALA A 91 7.90 -5.15 -3.66
N CYS A 92 6.70 -5.38 -3.10
CA CYS A 92 5.51 -5.53 -3.92
C CYS A 92 5.01 -4.20 -4.51
N ALA A 93 5.25 -3.06 -3.85
CA ALA A 93 4.91 -1.75 -4.38
C ALA A 93 5.78 -1.37 -5.58
N MET A 94 7.08 -1.68 -5.54
CA MET A 94 7.96 -1.54 -6.72
C MET A 94 7.49 -2.46 -7.85
N ALA A 95 7.15 -3.71 -7.54
CA ALA A 95 6.66 -4.66 -8.53
C ALA A 95 5.37 -4.17 -9.20
N HIS A 96 4.41 -3.70 -8.41
CA HIS A 96 3.16 -3.12 -8.90
C HIS A 96 3.40 -1.87 -9.77
N ALA A 97 4.32 -0.98 -9.37
CA ALA A 97 4.68 0.19 -10.17
C ALA A 97 5.33 -0.16 -11.52
N LEU A 98 6.00 -1.31 -11.60
CA LEU A 98 6.65 -1.82 -12.81
C LEU A 98 5.77 -2.78 -13.62
N GLY A 99 4.61 -3.18 -13.11
CA GLY A 99 3.75 -4.18 -13.74
C GLY A 99 4.34 -5.59 -13.75
N ILE A 100 5.19 -5.93 -12.77
CA ILE A 100 5.82 -7.25 -12.64
C ILE A 100 5.37 -7.97 -11.35
N PRO A 101 5.56 -9.29 -11.23
CA PRO A 101 5.25 -10.03 -10.01
C PRO A 101 6.08 -9.58 -8.79
N CYS A 102 5.46 -9.50 -7.61
CA CYS A 102 6.17 -9.18 -6.36
C CYS A 102 7.37 -10.12 -6.10
N LEU A 103 7.23 -11.40 -6.44
CA LEU A 103 8.30 -12.39 -6.30
C LEU A 103 9.57 -12.02 -7.07
N ASP A 104 9.47 -11.34 -8.21
CA ASP A 104 10.65 -10.99 -9.01
C ASP A 104 11.49 -9.90 -8.33
N VAL A 105 10.84 -8.98 -7.61
CA VAL A 105 11.54 -7.99 -6.77
C VAL A 105 12.15 -8.63 -5.53
N VAL A 106 11.47 -9.60 -4.92
CA VAL A 106 12.04 -10.40 -3.81
C VAL A 106 13.30 -11.13 -4.27
N ARG A 107 13.27 -11.76 -5.45
CA ARG A 107 14.45 -12.40 -6.04
C ARG A 107 15.58 -11.41 -6.32
N GLU A 108 15.25 -10.19 -6.73
CA GLU A 108 16.24 -9.15 -6.98
C GLU A 108 16.91 -8.65 -5.69
N TYR A 109 16.17 -8.63 -4.57
CA TYR A 109 16.75 -8.38 -3.25
C TYR A 109 17.71 -9.51 -2.84
N ASP A 110 17.31 -10.77 -3.06
CA ASP A 110 18.07 -11.96 -2.65
C ASP A 110 19.41 -12.14 -3.38
N ARG A 111 19.57 -11.53 -4.55
CA ARG A 111 20.85 -11.53 -5.30
C ARG A 111 21.96 -10.78 -4.57
N ALA A 112 21.62 -9.76 -3.79
CA ALA A 112 22.59 -8.92 -3.10
C ALA A 112 21.98 -8.32 -1.82
N PRO A 113 21.74 -9.16 -0.79
CA PRO A 113 21.16 -8.69 0.46
C PRO A 113 22.10 -7.70 1.17
N GLY A 114 21.52 -6.79 1.95
CA GLY A 114 22.27 -5.81 2.74
C GLY A 114 22.69 -4.52 2.00
N GLN A 115 22.50 -4.45 0.68
CA GLN A 115 22.76 -3.21 -0.10
C GLN A 115 21.70 -2.11 0.13
N GLY A 116 20.60 -2.44 0.80
CA GLY A 116 19.47 -1.54 1.03
C GLY A 116 18.53 -1.44 -0.17
N TRP A 117 17.32 -0.93 0.09
CA TRP A 117 16.25 -0.88 -0.89
C TRP A 117 16.49 0.08 -2.05
N GLY A 118 17.22 1.17 -1.83
CA GLY A 118 17.61 2.09 -2.91
C GLY A 118 18.46 1.43 -4.00
N ALA A 119 19.31 0.46 -3.64
CA ALA A 119 20.12 -0.29 -4.60
C ALA A 119 19.26 -1.21 -5.48
N VAL A 120 18.29 -1.91 -4.88
CA VAL A 120 17.31 -2.75 -5.60
C VAL A 120 16.47 -1.88 -6.54
N ALA A 121 15.91 -0.78 -6.03
CA ALA A 121 15.13 0.17 -6.83
C ALA A 121 15.92 0.68 -8.05
N LYS A 122 17.19 1.06 -7.84
CA LYS A 122 18.07 1.52 -8.93
C LYS A 122 18.32 0.43 -9.98
N ARG A 123 18.56 -0.82 -9.58
CA ARG A 123 18.76 -1.94 -10.52
C ARG A 123 17.49 -2.22 -11.35
N LEU A 124 16.33 -2.01 -10.76
CA LEU A 124 15.03 -2.12 -11.43
C LEU A 124 14.64 -0.87 -12.24
N GLY A 125 15.51 0.16 -12.30
CA GLY A 125 15.23 1.39 -13.04
C GLY A 125 14.29 2.37 -12.34
N ILE A 126 13.96 2.13 -11.07
CA ILE A 126 13.21 3.08 -10.23
C ILE A 126 14.19 4.08 -9.64
N LYS A 127 14.22 5.27 -10.22
CA LYS A 127 15.05 6.40 -9.79
C LYS A 127 14.16 7.56 -9.35
N PRO A 128 14.62 8.45 -8.46
CA PRO A 128 13.89 9.68 -8.13
C PRO A 128 13.46 10.41 -9.41
N GLY A 129 12.16 10.73 -9.50
CA GLY A 129 11.55 11.39 -10.65
C GLY A 129 11.15 10.48 -11.81
N SER A 130 11.36 9.16 -11.76
CA SER A 130 10.79 8.27 -12.78
C SER A 130 9.29 8.09 -12.60
N ASP A 131 8.58 7.72 -13.66
CA ASP A 131 7.14 7.42 -13.60
C ASP A 131 6.82 6.32 -12.59
N ALA A 132 7.66 5.29 -12.54
CA ALA A 132 7.55 4.21 -11.56
C ALA A 132 7.74 4.72 -10.13
N PHE A 133 8.66 5.66 -9.90
CA PHE A 133 8.85 6.26 -8.58
C PHE A 133 7.64 7.12 -8.16
N HIS A 134 7.08 7.90 -9.08
CA HIS A 134 5.86 8.64 -8.83
C HIS A 134 4.66 7.71 -8.59
N ALA A 135 4.54 6.62 -9.34
CA ALA A 135 3.50 5.60 -9.14
C ALA A 135 3.63 4.94 -7.77
N LEU A 136 4.85 4.64 -7.32
CA LEU A 136 5.11 4.09 -6.00
C LEU A 136 4.68 5.03 -4.88
N LYS A 137 4.94 6.35 -4.99
CA LYS A 137 4.49 7.33 -3.99
C LYS A 137 2.97 7.50 -3.98
N ARG A 138 2.32 7.49 -5.15
CA ARG A 138 0.85 7.50 -5.24
C ARG A 138 0.22 6.26 -4.60
N GLY A 139 0.77 5.08 -4.87
CA GLY A 139 0.31 3.83 -4.25
C GLY A 139 0.41 3.85 -2.73
N GLN A 140 1.44 4.50 -2.17
CA GLN A 140 1.53 4.75 -0.72
C GLN A 140 0.40 5.64 -0.22
N VAL A 141 0.11 6.75 -0.89
CA VAL A 141 -1.03 7.61 -0.52
C VAL A 141 -2.34 6.80 -0.50
N ASP A 142 -2.58 6.01 -1.54
CA ASP A 142 -3.81 5.21 -1.67
C ASP A 142 -3.92 4.14 -0.57
N THR A 143 -2.80 3.51 -0.21
CA THR A 143 -2.72 2.53 0.89
C THR A 143 -3.13 3.16 2.21
N TYR A 144 -2.55 4.31 2.55
CA TYR A 144 -2.92 5.03 3.77
C TYR A 144 -4.38 5.46 3.74
N GLY A 145 -4.88 5.89 2.58
CA GLY A 145 -6.29 6.24 2.39
C GLY A 145 -7.22 5.07 2.73
N ARG A 146 -6.90 3.86 2.26
CA ARG A 146 -7.64 2.63 2.61
C ARG A 146 -7.54 2.25 4.08
N TRP A 147 -6.42 2.56 4.73
CA TRP A 147 -6.26 2.39 6.18
C TRP A 147 -6.95 3.50 7.00
N GLY A 148 -7.55 4.50 6.33
CA GLY A 148 -8.33 5.57 6.95
C GLY A 148 -7.51 6.81 7.30
N HIS A 149 -6.32 6.96 6.73
CA HIS A 149 -5.42 8.08 6.98
C HIS A 149 -5.08 8.82 5.69
N THR A 150 -5.01 10.14 5.74
CA THR A 150 -4.57 10.95 4.61
C THR A 150 -3.11 11.31 4.78
N VAL A 151 -2.28 10.87 3.84
CA VAL A 151 -0.90 11.34 3.70
C VAL A 151 -0.77 12.08 2.37
N VAL A 152 0.05 13.12 2.36
CA VAL A 152 0.35 13.90 1.16
C VAL A 152 1.81 13.66 0.81
N ILE A 153 2.09 13.41 -0.46
CA ILE A 153 3.44 13.25 -0.99
C ILE A 153 4.30 14.45 -0.57
N ASP A 154 5.50 14.17 -0.06
CA ASP A 154 6.51 15.15 0.36
C ASP A 154 6.11 16.08 1.51
N ARG A 155 4.96 15.81 2.15
CA ARG A 155 4.58 16.52 3.38
C ARG A 155 5.05 15.74 4.63
N PRO A 156 5.69 16.42 5.60
CA PRO A 156 6.11 15.79 6.85
C PRO A 156 4.93 15.64 7.80
N VAL A 157 4.02 14.71 7.50
CA VAL A 157 2.96 14.26 8.42
C VAL A 157 3.45 12.98 9.11
N ARG A 158 3.17 12.76 10.39
CA ARG A 158 3.47 11.48 11.05
C ARG A 158 2.16 10.77 11.36
N VAL A 159 2.12 9.48 11.07
CA VAL A 159 0.97 8.63 11.41
C VAL A 159 1.37 7.73 12.56
N ASP A 160 0.60 7.80 13.65
CA ASP A 160 0.76 6.95 14.82
C ASP A 160 -0.36 5.91 14.85
N TRP A 161 0.00 4.65 14.64
CA TRP A 161 -0.93 3.52 14.61
C TRP A 161 -1.21 2.95 16.01
N SER A 162 -0.64 3.52 17.08
CA SER A 162 -0.95 3.12 18.45
C SER A 162 -2.31 3.63 18.93
N THR A 163 -2.78 4.76 18.38
CA THR A 163 -4.02 5.43 18.79
C THR A 163 -5.22 5.17 17.88
N SER A 164 -5.00 4.62 16.69
CA SER A 164 -6.04 4.42 15.67
C SER A 164 -5.72 3.20 14.81
N GLY A 165 -6.63 2.23 14.80
CA GLY A 165 -6.55 1.05 13.92
C GLY A 165 -7.21 1.31 12.55
N PRO A 166 -6.93 0.45 11.56
CA PRO A 166 -7.54 0.57 10.24
C PRO A 166 -9.07 0.55 10.35
N ARG A 167 -9.74 1.44 9.62
CA ARG A 167 -11.19 1.37 9.46
C ARG A 167 -11.52 0.07 8.72
N ARG A 168 -11.91 -0.98 9.45
CA ARG A 168 -12.54 -2.15 8.84
C ARG A 168 -13.82 -1.67 8.16
N GLY A 169 -13.82 -1.68 6.83
CA GLY A 169 -15.01 -1.41 6.05
C GLY A 169 -16.14 -2.34 6.50
N LYS A 170 -17.13 -1.79 7.18
CA LYS A 170 -18.48 -2.37 7.19
C LYS A 170 -18.98 -2.27 5.75
N ALA A 171 -18.97 -3.38 5.03
CA ALA A 171 -19.93 -3.57 3.95
C ALA A 171 -21.32 -3.55 4.60
N GLY A 172 -22.07 -2.47 4.40
CA GLY A 172 -23.46 -2.32 4.84
C GLY A 172 -23.67 -1.48 6.11
N GLU A 173 -24.49 -0.43 5.93
CA GLU A 173 -25.37 0.21 6.92
C GLU A 173 -24.83 1.41 7.74
N GLY A 174 -25.44 2.58 7.53
CA GLY A 174 -25.30 3.76 8.39
C GLY A 174 -25.74 5.08 7.74
N LYS A 175 -27.03 5.42 7.88
CA LYS A 175 -27.56 6.76 7.59
C LYS A 175 -27.01 7.83 8.55
N ALA A 176 -27.16 9.08 8.09
CA ALA A 176 -27.36 10.33 8.84
C ALA A 176 -26.13 11.24 9.05
N GLY A 177 -25.95 12.16 8.11
CA GLY A 177 -25.57 13.54 8.43
C GLY A 177 -26.79 14.44 8.27
N LYS A 178 -27.44 14.81 9.38
CA LYS A 178 -28.46 15.87 9.42
C LYS A 178 -27.78 17.19 9.05
N GLY A 179 -28.11 17.75 7.88
CA GLY A 179 -27.89 19.17 7.60
C GLY A 179 -28.89 20.04 8.39
N PRO A 180 -28.56 21.28 8.73
CA PRO A 180 -29.36 22.10 9.62
C PRO A 180 -30.67 22.51 8.96
N GLN A 181 -31.76 22.33 9.70
CA GLN A 181 -33.09 22.82 9.36
C GLN A 181 -33.05 24.35 9.35
N ARG A 182 -33.47 24.97 8.24
CA ARG A 182 -33.75 26.40 8.15
C ARG A 182 -35.25 26.60 8.12
N ASP A 183 -35.77 26.93 9.28
CA ASP A 183 -37.04 27.58 9.54
C ASP A 183 -36.90 29.08 9.22
N SER A 184 -37.78 29.61 8.35
CA SER A 184 -38.48 30.89 8.54
C SER A 184 -39.30 31.31 7.32
N ALA A 185 -40.40 31.99 7.63
CA ALA A 185 -41.55 32.35 6.80
C ALA A 185 -41.30 33.42 5.72
N GLY A 186 -42.27 33.53 4.80
CA GLY A 186 -42.44 34.70 3.94
C GLY A 186 -43.62 34.58 2.98
N SER A 187 -44.72 35.26 3.28
CA SER A 187 -45.96 35.33 2.48
C SER A 187 -45.98 36.55 1.53
N GLY A 188 -46.19 36.31 0.21
CA GLY A 188 -46.84 37.18 -0.81
C GLY A 188 -46.24 38.54 -1.20
N PRO A 189 -46.75 39.26 -2.24
CA PRO A 189 -47.79 38.93 -3.24
C PRO A 189 -47.31 39.06 -4.72
N GLY A 190 -48.15 38.63 -5.68
CA GLY A 190 -47.80 38.46 -7.10
C GLY A 190 -47.97 39.67 -8.02
N TYR A 191 -47.55 39.51 -9.28
CA TYR A 191 -47.99 40.30 -10.44
C TYR A 191 -47.92 39.46 -11.74
N GLN A 192 -48.64 39.97 -12.73
CA GLN A 192 -49.38 39.30 -13.79
C GLN A 192 -48.76 39.60 -15.17
N GLY A 193 -48.80 38.64 -16.10
CA GLY A 193 -49.07 38.97 -17.50
C GLY A 193 -48.14 38.45 -18.60
N LYS A 194 -48.78 37.68 -19.50
CA LYS A 194 -48.60 37.59 -20.98
C LYS A 194 -47.39 36.82 -21.53
N ARG A 195 -47.45 36.10 -22.66
CA ARG A 195 -48.47 35.52 -23.58
C ARG A 195 -47.64 34.85 -24.70
N GLY A 196 -48.16 33.78 -25.31
CA GLY A 196 -47.70 33.21 -26.60
C GLY A 196 -46.66 32.09 -26.43
N ASP A 197 -46.75 30.90 -27.03
CA ASP A 197 -47.47 30.52 -28.24
C ASP A 197 -48.02 29.09 -28.14
N ALA A 198 -49.04 28.81 -28.95
CA ALA A 198 -49.87 27.62 -28.92
C ALA A 198 -49.36 26.57 -29.92
N GLY A 199 -49.74 25.30 -29.70
CA GLY A 199 -49.53 24.25 -30.70
C GLY A 199 -49.62 22.81 -30.22
N LYS A 200 -50.75 22.41 -29.62
CA LYS A 200 -51.25 21.02 -29.69
C LYS A 200 -51.70 20.78 -31.16
N ALA A 201 -51.74 19.59 -31.76
CA ALA A 201 -52.29 18.31 -31.31
C ALA A 201 -51.89 17.23 -32.37
N ALA A 202 -51.59 16.00 -31.96
CA ALA A 202 -52.47 14.80 -32.05
C ALA A 202 -52.54 14.10 -33.43
N GLY A 203 -52.41 12.77 -33.42
CA GLY A 203 -53.01 11.92 -34.45
C GLY A 203 -52.30 10.61 -34.83
N GLN A 204 -52.67 9.52 -34.14
CA GLN A 204 -53.16 8.24 -34.71
C GLN A 204 -52.28 7.30 -35.61
N GLY A 205 -52.13 6.06 -35.13
CA GLY A 205 -52.28 4.77 -35.87
C GLY A 205 -51.10 4.27 -36.73
N ASP A 206 -50.91 3.00 -37.08
CA ASP A 206 -51.30 1.64 -36.62
C ASP A 206 -50.44 0.67 -37.49
N LYS A 207 -50.21 -0.57 -37.01
CA LYS A 207 -49.82 -1.82 -37.73
C LYS A 207 -48.59 -1.90 -38.66
N GLY A 208 -47.85 -3.00 -38.47
CA GLY A 208 -46.99 -3.58 -39.52
C GLY A 208 -46.13 -4.76 -39.09
N ASN A 209 -46.72 -5.95 -39.02
CA ASN A 209 -46.07 -7.26 -38.85
C ASN A 209 -45.38 -7.70 -40.16
N GLY A 210 -44.21 -8.36 -40.08
CA GLY A 210 -43.56 -9.05 -41.19
C GLY A 210 -42.57 -10.08 -40.67
N GLY A 211 -42.81 -11.37 -40.96
CA GLY A 211 -42.03 -12.48 -40.42
C GLY A 211 -41.44 -13.43 -41.46
N ARG A 212 -40.88 -14.53 -40.92
CA ARG A 212 -40.64 -15.88 -41.46
C ARG A 212 -39.55 -16.16 -42.52
N GLY A 213 -38.77 -17.20 -42.19
CA GLY A 213 -38.26 -18.26 -43.08
C GLY A 213 -36.84 -18.03 -43.62
N ASN A 214 -35.92 -19.00 -43.75
CA ASN A 214 -36.04 -20.46 -43.83
C ASN A 214 -34.67 -21.15 -43.63
N LYS A 215 -34.69 -22.25 -42.86
CA LYS A 215 -34.01 -23.55 -42.99
C LYS A 215 -32.99 -23.76 -44.14
N GLY A 216 -31.84 -24.35 -43.80
CA GLY A 216 -30.94 -25.07 -44.71
C GLY A 216 -29.97 -25.96 -43.94
N LYS A 217 -30.20 -27.28 -43.99
CA LYS A 217 -29.30 -28.34 -43.53
C LYS A 217 -28.19 -28.52 -44.56
N ASP A 218 -26.98 -28.87 -44.15
CA ASP A 218 -26.24 -29.92 -44.84
C ASP A 218 -25.31 -30.69 -43.90
N ARG A 219 -25.29 -32.00 -44.14
CA ARG A 219 -24.53 -33.07 -43.47
C ARG A 219 -23.50 -33.61 -44.46
N GLY A 220 -22.40 -34.15 -43.93
CA GLY A 220 -21.55 -35.15 -44.60
C GLY A 220 -20.19 -34.61 -45.02
N ASN A 221 -19.09 -35.38 -45.05
CA ASN A 221 -18.81 -36.77 -44.67
C ASN A 221 -17.27 -36.94 -44.72
N ASN A 222 -16.79 -37.99 -44.06
CA ASN A 222 -15.45 -38.61 -44.07
C ASN A 222 -14.52 -38.39 -45.27
N GLY A 223 -13.22 -38.30 -44.95
CA GLY A 223 -12.12 -38.70 -45.82
C GLY A 223 -11.00 -39.35 -45.00
N ARG A 224 -10.86 -40.66 -45.17
CA ARG A 224 -9.84 -41.57 -44.60
C ARG A 224 -8.84 -41.86 -45.72
N GLY A 225 -7.54 -41.91 -45.41
CA GLY A 225 -6.54 -42.62 -46.21
C GLY A 225 -5.48 -41.75 -46.89
N GLY A 226 -4.23 -42.03 -46.55
CA GLY A 226 -3.00 -41.45 -47.05
C GLY A 226 -1.87 -41.78 -46.08
#